data_AF-A0A9W6TLD1-F1
#
_entry.id   AF-A0A9W6TLD1-F1
#
_cell.length_a   1.000
_cell.length_b   1.000
_cell.length_c   1.000
_cell.angle_alpha   90.00
_cell.angle_beta   90.00
_cell.angle_gamma   90.00
#
_symmetry.space_group_name_H-M   'P 1'
#
loop_
_entity.id
_entity.type
_entity.pdbx_description
1 polymer ?
#
loop_
_entity_poly.entity_id
_entity_poly.type
_entity_poly.pdbx_seq_one_letter_code
_entity_poly.pdbx_strand_id
1 'polypeptide(L)'
;MPLTKMPSFWGLTNLKSLTLAVLVLLEELPDFQHLGNLERLVLASMPALNTLPDFTSIPNLKSFAASDRGAWCCNGFLGECDLSDGKCGVHPVWGSPAVSCLSSDGTTKTATAATIAAVEKFSATICGPVLQPGVLEGPPTPELMAPCNGTMYRQCPMSDGSEAMCYNARYMAIACTTNAYPIKMR
;
A
#
# COMPACT_ATOMS: atom_id res chain seq x y z
N MET A 1 -15.72 -19.91 -9.80
CA MET A 1 -15.20 -19.27 -11.03
C MET A 1 -14.47 -18.02 -10.59
N PRO A 2 -13.15 -17.88 -10.81
CA PRO A 2 -12.43 -16.71 -10.37
C PRO A 2 -12.72 -15.49 -11.25
N LEU A 3 -12.84 -14.31 -10.65
CA LEU A 3 -13.18 -13.07 -11.34
C LEU A 3 -11.91 -12.40 -11.87
N THR A 4 -11.67 -12.50 -13.18
CA THR A 4 -10.52 -11.88 -13.86
C THR A 4 -10.82 -10.49 -14.44
N LYS A 5 -12.11 -10.18 -14.62
CA LYS A 5 -12.59 -8.91 -15.15
C LYS A 5 -13.89 -8.50 -14.45
N MET A 6 -13.98 -7.24 -14.07
CA MET A 6 -15.19 -6.66 -13.48
C MET A 6 -16.18 -6.24 -14.57
N PRO A 7 -17.50 -6.27 -14.28
CA PRO A 7 -18.47 -5.60 -15.12
C PRO A 7 -18.21 -4.08 -15.14
N SER A 8 -18.71 -3.40 -16.17
CA SER A 8 -18.56 -1.95 -16.31
C SER A 8 -19.19 -1.19 -15.13
N PHE A 9 -18.58 -0.06 -14.77
CA PHE A 9 -19.12 0.91 -13.80
C PHE A 9 -20.01 1.97 -14.45
N TRP A 10 -20.38 1.77 -15.72
CA TRP A 10 -21.29 2.65 -16.43
C TRP A 10 -22.60 2.85 -15.66
N GLY A 11 -23.05 4.11 -15.57
CA GLY A 11 -24.29 4.48 -14.89
C GLY A 11 -24.19 4.64 -13.37
N LEU A 12 -23.05 4.34 -12.73
CA LEU A 12 -22.83 4.55 -11.28
C LEU A 12 -22.57 6.02 -10.91
N THR A 13 -23.37 6.94 -11.43
CA THR A 13 -23.14 8.40 -11.37
C THR A 13 -23.20 8.99 -9.97
N ASN A 14 -23.85 8.32 -9.02
CA ASN A 14 -23.97 8.77 -7.62
C ASN A 14 -23.00 8.05 -6.67
N LEU A 15 -22.10 7.21 -7.19
CA LEU A 15 -21.18 6.44 -6.35
C LEU A 15 -20.17 7.37 -5.68
N LYS A 16 -20.17 7.38 -4.33
CA LYS A 16 -19.24 8.18 -3.52
C LYS A 16 -18.06 7.39 -2.97
N SER A 17 -18.22 6.09 -2.80
CA SER A 17 -17.20 5.21 -2.22
C SER A 17 -17.16 3.89 -2.97
N LEU A 18 -15.98 3.49 -3.40
CA LEU A 18 -15.71 2.20 -4.02
C LEU A 18 -14.63 1.48 -3.22
N THR A 19 -14.97 0.29 -2.72
CA THR A 19 -14.03 -0.61 -2.06
C THR A 19 -14.03 -1.94 -2.80
N LEU A 20 -12.85 -2.35 -3.26
CA LEU A 20 -12.62 -3.65 -3.87
C LEU A 20 -11.58 -4.38 -3.03
N ALA A 21 -11.89 -5.62 -2.65
CA ALA A 21 -11.08 -6.39 -1.72
C ALA A 21 -10.98 -7.85 -2.15
N VAL A 22 -9.77 -8.42 -2.04
CA VAL A 22 -9.51 -9.86 -2.22
C VAL A 22 -9.93 -10.37 -3.62
N LEU A 23 -9.62 -9.58 -4.64
CA LEU A 23 -9.83 -9.93 -6.05
C LEU A 23 -8.50 -10.40 -6.65
N VAL A 24 -8.06 -11.59 -6.23
CA VAL A 24 -6.69 -12.10 -6.44
C VAL A 24 -6.31 -12.23 -7.91
N LEU A 25 -7.28 -12.54 -8.77
CA LEU A 25 -7.08 -12.76 -10.20
C LEU A 25 -7.56 -11.61 -11.08
N LEU A 26 -8.00 -10.48 -10.49
CA LEU A 26 -8.46 -9.33 -11.26
C LEU A 26 -7.27 -8.59 -11.87
N GLU A 27 -7.20 -8.60 -13.20
CA GLU A 27 -6.08 -8.03 -13.95
C GLU A 27 -6.30 -6.56 -14.30
N GLU A 28 -7.56 -6.15 -14.47
CA GLU A 28 -7.93 -4.79 -14.86
C GLU A 28 -9.20 -4.29 -14.15
N LEU A 29 -9.20 -2.99 -13.83
CA LEU A 29 -10.40 -2.29 -13.40
C LEU A 29 -11.13 -1.69 -14.60
N PRO A 30 -12.48 -1.60 -14.57
CA PRO A 30 -13.25 -0.83 -15.54
C PRO A 30 -12.86 0.65 -15.51
N ASP A 31 -13.17 1.38 -16.58
CA ASP A 31 -12.99 2.83 -16.60
C ASP A 31 -13.84 3.53 -15.54
N PHE A 32 -13.38 4.73 -15.14
CA PHE A 32 -14.04 5.55 -14.13
C PHE A 32 -14.81 6.73 -14.75
N GLN A 33 -15.14 6.70 -16.05
CA GLN A 33 -15.68 7.87 -16.77
C GLN A 33 -16.99 8.41 -16.16
N HIS A 34 -17.77 7.55 -15.50
CA HIS A 34 -19.07 7.90 -14.94
C HIS A 34 -19.04 8.10 -13.42
N LEU A 35 -17.86 8.08 -12.79
CA LEU A 35 -17.70 8.12 -11.34
C LEU A 35 -17.41 9.52 -10.78
N GLY A 36 -17.92 10.60 -11.40
CA GLY A 36 -17.58 11.99 -11.04
C GLY A 36 -17.82 12.41 -9.59
N ASN A 37 -18.65 11.66 -8.87
CA ASN A 37 -18.95 11.87 -7.44
C ASN A 37 -18.10 11.00 -6.49
N LEU A 38 -17.13 10.24 -7.00
CA LEU A 38 -16.31 9.35 -6.20
C LEU A 38 -15.37 10.16 -5.30
N GLU A 39 -15.49 9.94 -3.99
CA GLU A 39 -14.69 10.61 -2.97
C GLU A 39 -13.71 9.66 -2.27
N ARG A 40 -14.01 8.35 -2.25
CA ARG A 40 -13.21 7.32 -1.60
C ARG A 40 -12.98 6.12 -2.51
N LEU A 41 -11.71 5.73 -2.66
CA LEU A 41 -11.30 4.51 -3.34
C LEU A 41 -10.43 3.66 -2.42
N VAL A 42 -10.77 2.39 -2.25
CA VAL A 42 -9.96 1.43 -1.49
C VAL A 42 -9.75 0.17 -2.32
N LEU A 43 -8.48 -0.16 -2.56
CA LEU A 43 -8.03 -1.31 -3.35
C LEU A 43 -7.21 -2.25 -2.45
N ALA A 44 -7.81 -3.31 -1.94
CA ALA A 44 -7.15 -4.21 -0.99
C ALA A 44 -6.91 -5.60 -1.59
N SER A 45 -5.67 -6.10 -1.52
CA SER A 45 -5.35 -7.47 -1.94
C SER A 45 -5.80 -7.79 -3.37
N MET A 46 -5.22 -7.05 -4.32
CA MET A 46 -5.39 -7.27 -5.76
C MET A 46 -4.02 -7.48 -6.44
N PRO A 47 -3.33 -8.60 -6.14
CA PRO A 47 -1.96 -8.85 -6.56
C PRO A 47 -1.74 -9.04 -8.07
N ALA A 48 -2.81 -9.25 -8.84
CA ALA A 48 -2.76 -9.32 -10.30
C ALA A 48 -2.97 -7.96 -11.00
N LEU A 49 -3.38 -6.92 -10.25
CA LEU A 49 -3.65 -5.61 -10.81
C LEU A 49 -2.33 -4.82 -11.00
N ASN A 50 -1.91 -4.67 -12.25
CA ASN A 50 -0.64 -4.04 -12.60
C ASN A 50 -0.75 -2.56 -12.95
N THR A 51 -1.95 -2.06 -13.24
CA THR A 51 -2.20 -0.67 -13.67
C THR A 51 -3.49 -0.14 -13.07
N LEU A 52 -3.64 1.18 -13.01
CA LEU A 52 -4.87 1.85 -12.59
C LEU A 52 -5.64 2.42 -13.81
N PRO A 53 -6.97 2.58 -13.72
CA PRO A 53 -7.73 3.31 -14.74
C PRO A 53 -7.41 4.81 -14.66
N ASP A 54 -7.83 5.56 -15.69
CA ASP A 54 -7.63 7.01 -15.73
C ASP A 54 -8.49 7.73 -14.67
N PHE A 55 -7.87 8.59 -13.88
CA PHE A 55 -8.54 9.35 -12.82
C PHE A 55 -9.06 10.72 -13.26
N THR A 56 -8.94 11.09 -14.54
CA THR A 56 -9.44 12.36 -15.09
C THR A 56 -10.92 12.61 -14.75
N SER A 57 -11.74 11.55 -14.70
CA SER A 57 -13.18 11.64 -14.42
C SER A 57 -13.56 11.57 -12.95
N ILE A 58 -12.59 11.51 -12.02
CA ILE A 58 -12.85 11.47 -10.57
C ILE A 58 -12.12 12.60 -9.80
N PRO A 59 -12.33 13.88 -10.16
CA PRO A 59 -11.58 15.01 -9.61
C PRO A 59 -11.80 15.25 -8.10
N ASN A 60 -12.89 14.70 -7.54
CA ASN A 60 -13.32 14.93 -6.17
C ASN A 60 -12.75 13.92 -5.16
N LEU A 61 -11.73 13.14 -5.53
CA LEU A 61 -11.18 12.09 -4.69
C LEU A 61 -10.53 12.69 -3.42
N LYS A 62 -11.10 12.34 -2.26
CA LYS A 62 -10.68 12.78 -0.92
C LYS A 62 -9.81 11.73 -0.22
N SER A 63 -9.95 10.46 -0.59
CA SER A 63 -9.20 9.35 -0.01
C SER A 63 -8.93 8.28 -1.06
N PHE A 64 -7.68 7.85 -1.16
CA PHE A 64 -7.29 6.68 -1.94
C PHE A 64 -6.30 5.84 -1.12
N ALA A 65 -6.65 4.58 -0.88
CA ALA A 65 -5.77 3.63 -0.22
C ALA A 65 -5.63 2.36 -1.06
N ALA A 66 -4.42 1.83 -1.11
CA ALA A 66 -4.17 0.48 -1.61
C ALA A 66 -3.34 -0.29 -0.59
N SER A 67 -3.65 -1.57 -0.40
CA SER A 67 -2.91 -2.45 0.50
C SER A 67 -2.49 -3.72 -0.20
N ASP A 68 -1.50 -4.41 0.40
CA ASP A 68 -0.95 -5.68 -0.03
C ASP A 68 0.01 -5.56 -1.23
N ARG A 69 -0.50 -5.34 -2.44
CA ARG A 69 0.30 -5.12 -3.66
C ARG A 69 -0.14 -3.85 -4.40
N GLY A 70 0.83 -3.12 -4.92
CA GLY A 70 0.64 -1.97 -5.80
C GLY A 70 1.70 -1.95 -6.89
N ALA A 71 1.64 -2.92 -7.82
CA ALA A 71 2.67 -3.09 -8.85
C ALA A 71 2.83 -1.86 -9.75
N TRP A 72 1.75 -1.09 -9.93
CA TRP A 72 1.77 0.19 -10.63
C TRP A 72 2.75 1.22 -10.03
N CYS A 73 3.15 1.06 -8.77
CA CYS A 73 4.14 1.92 -8.12
C CYS A 73 5.58 1.67 -8.60
N CYS A 74 5.87 0.51 -9.23
CA CYS A 74 7.24 0.06 -9.48
C CYS A 74 7.46 -0.55 -10.87
N ASN A 75 6.40 -0.91 -11.61
CA ASN A 75 6.50 -1.54 -12.93
C ASN A 75 6.65 -0.55 -14.10
N GLY A 76 6.83 0.75 -13.82
CA GLY A 76 6.92 1.81 -14.82
C GLY A 76 5.59 2.41 -15.29
N PHE A 77 4.45 2.03 -14.67
CA PHE A 77 3.15 2.64 -15.01
C PHE A 77 3.08 4.14 -14.70
N LEU A 78 3.64 4.55 -13.55
CA LEU A 78 3.65 5.94 -13.08
C LEU A 78 4.88 6.74 -13.54
N GLY A 79 5.82 6.11 -14.25
CA GLY A 79 7.09 6.73 -14.62
C GLY A 79 8.20 5.69 -14.79
N GLU A 80 9.36 5.93 -14.16
CA GLU A 80 10.48 5.00 -14.22
C GLU A 80 10.14 3.66 -13.54
N CYS A 81 10.66 2.57 -14.11
CA CYS A 81 10.49 1.25 -13.55
C CYS A 81 11.57 0.98 -12.50
N ASP A 82 11.16 0.55 -11.30
CA ASP A 82 12.04 0.17 -10.19
C ASP A 82 11.62 -1.20 -9.62
N LEU A 83 12.16 -2.28 -10.19
CA LEU A 83 11.88 -3.64 -9.74
C LEU A 83 12.54 -3.98 -8.38
N SER A 84 13.29 -3.06 -7.77
CA SER A 84 13.82 -3.24 -6.41
C SER A 84 12.77 -3.00 -5.33
N ASP A 85 11.64 -2.33 -5.65
CA ASP A 85 10.52 -2.18 -4.73
C ASP A 85 9.88 -3.54 -4.42
N GLY A 86 9.71 -3.82 -3.12
CA GLY A 86 9.12 -5.07 -2.63
C GLY A 86 7.71 -5.39 -3.17
N LYS A 87 6.96 -4.40 -3.69
CA LYS A 87 5.65 -4.60 -4.34
C LYS A 87 5.75 -5.35 -5.66
N CYS A 88 6.87 -5.20 -6.36
CA CYS A 88 7.09 -5.84 -7.65
C CYS A 88 7.70 -7.24 -7.51
N GLY A 89 8.16 -7.64 -6.32
CA GLY A 89 8.64 -8.99 -6.04
C GLY A 89 7.54 -10.07 -6.03
N VAL A 90 7.92 -11.31 -5.74
CA VAL A 90 6.98 -12.43 -5.55
C VAL A 90 6.14 -12.16 -4.30
N HIS A 91 4.82 -12.28 -4.43
CA HIS A 91 3.92 -12.00 -3.32
C HIS A 91 3.97 -13.14 -2.27
N PRO A 92 4.29 -12.86 -0.99
CA PRO A 92 4.53 -13.92 0.00
C PRO A 92 3.28 -14.70 0.39
N VAL A 93 2.10 -14.06 0.38
CA VAL A 93 0.81 -14.71 0.75
C VAL A 93 0.16 -15.39 -0.46
N TRP A 94 -0.06 -14.66 -1.56
CA TRP A 94 -0.78 -15.17 -2.73
C TRP A 94 0.09 -15.94 -3.73
N GLY A 95 1.42 -15.94 -3.57
CA GLY A 95 2.34 -16.61 -4.51
C GLY A 95 2.38 -15.98 -5.92
N SER A 96 1.83 -14.77 -6.09
CA SER A 96 1.82 -14.09 -7.37
C SER A 96 3.25 -13.79 -7.84
N PRO A 97 3.56 -14.00 -9.14
CA PRO A 97 4.91 -13.86 -9.66
C PRO A 97 5.40 -12.41 -9.57
N ALA A 98 6.72 -12.23 -9.62
CA ALA A 98 7.32 -10.91 -9.74
C ALA A 98 6.87 -10.22 -11.04
N VAL A 99 6.72 -8.90 -10.99
CA VAL A 99 6.29 -8.08 -12.12
C VAL A 99 7.51 -7.69 -12.96
N SER A 100 7.35 -7.64 -14.28
CA SER A 100 8.33 -7.05 -15.20
C SER A 100 7.99 -5.60 -15.49
N CYS A 101 8.97 -4.79 -15.89
CA CYS A 101 8.70 -3.45 -16.40
C CYS A 101 7.74 -3.52 -17.59
N LEU A 102 6.82 -2.57 -17.68
CA LEU A 102 5.95 -2.41 -18.84
C LEU A 102 6.82 -2.01 -20.05
N SER A 103 6.79 -2.79 -21.14
CA SER A 103 7.59 -2.51 -22.35
C SER A 103 7.27 -1.14 -22.94
N SER A 104 8.30 -0.41 -23.38
CA SER A 104 8.23 0.92 -24.01
C SER A 104 7.71 0.91 -25.46
N ASP A 105 7.21 -0.22 -25.97
CA ASP A 105 6.87 -0.45 -27.39
C ASP A 105 5.57 0.25 -27.85
N GLY A 106 5.30 1.48 -27.41
CA GLY A 106 4.27 2.37 -27.95
C GLY A 106 2.81 1.98 -27.68
N THR A 107 2.54 0.78 -27.16
CA THR A 107 1.22 0.32 -26.67
C THR A 107 1.07 0.45 -25.16
N THR A 108 2.08 0.99 -24.48
CA THR A 108 2.15 1.09 -23.02
C THR A 108 1.11 2.08 -22.51
N LYS A 109 0.11 1.60 -21.77
CA LYS A 109 -0.80 2.45 -20.99
C LYS A 109 -0.02 3.06 -19.83
N THR A 110 0.70 4.14 -20.09
CA THR A 110 1.25 4.98 -19.02
C THR A 110 0.11 5.72 -18.33
N ALA A 111 0.31 6.04 -17.06
CA ALA A 111 -0.68 6.79 -16.30
C ALA A 111 -0.89 8.19 -16.91
N THR A 112 -2.13 8.66 -16.92
CA THR A 112 -2.43 10.05 -17.27
C THR A 112 -1.89 11.00 -16.21
N ALA A 113 -1.70 12.27 -16.56
CA ALA A 113 -1.26 13.30 -15.61
C ALA A 113 -2.20 13.39 -14.38
N ALA A 114 -3.51 13.22 -14.57
CA ALA A 114 -4.47 13.20 -13.47
C ALA A 114 -4.27 11.99 -12.54
N THR A 115 -3.97 10.82 -13.10
CA THR A 115 -3.71 9.60 -12.34
C THR A 115 -2.40 9.71 -11.56
N ILE A 116 -1.34 10.23 -12.18
CA ILE A 116 -0.05 10.50 -11.52
C ILE A 116 -0.26 11.47 -10.34
N ALA A 117 -0.90 12.62 -10.57
CA ALA A 117 -1.16 13.61 -9.52
C ALA A 117 -1.98 13.04 -8.35
N ALA A 118 -2.95 12.17 -8.65
CA ALA A 118 -3.73 11.51 -7.60
C ALA A 118 -2.88 10.52 -6.78
N VAL A 119 -2.03 9.73 -7.44
CA VAL A 119 -1.14 8.81 -6.72
C VAL A 119 -0.11 9.56 -5.88
N GLU A 120 0.47 10.66 -6.40
CA GLU A 120 1.38 11.52 -5.64
C GLU A 120 0.71 12.08 -4.38
N LYS A 121 -0.51 12.61 -4.52
CA LYS A 121 -1.33 13.14 -3.41
C LYS A 121 -1.57 12.10 -2.30
N PHE A 122 -1.70 10.83 -2.66
CA PHE A 122 -2.02 9.74 -1.73
C PHE A 122 -0.89 8.70 -1.60
N SER A 123 0.34 9.08 -1.92
CA SER A 123 1.50 8.17 -2.02
C SER A 123 1.73 7.38 -0.73
N ALA A 124 1.55 8.01 0.43
CA ALA A 124 1.69 7.39 1.75
C ALA A 124 0.78 6.17 1.98
N THR A 125 -0.37 6.10 1.30
CA THR A 125 -1.38 5.04 1.48
C THR A 125 -1.49 4.10 0.29
N ILE A 126 -0.65 4.25 -0.73
CA ILE A 126 -0.72 3.45 -1.98
C ILE A 126 0.66 2.91 -2.37
N CYS A 127 1.67 3.79 -2.40
CA CYS A 127 3.03 3.49 -2.83
C CYS A 127 4.06 3.62 -1.69
N GLY A 128 3.61 3.66 -0.43
CA GLY A 128 4.50 3.64 0.74
C GLY A 128 5.28 2.31 0.86
N PRO A 129 6.25 2.17 1.78
CA PRO A 129 7.07 0.97 1.90
C PRO A 129 6.25 -0.30 2.15
N VAL A 130 6.73 -1.46 1.67
CA VAL A 130 6.11 -2.75 2.02
C VAL A 130 6.36 -3.04 3.49
N LEU A 131 5.30 -3.09 4.28
CA LEU A 131 5.36 -3.50 5.68
C LEU A 131 5.51 -5.02 5.75
N GLN A 132 6.76 -5.49 5.85
CA GLN A 132 7.04 -6.90 6.06
C GLN A 132 6.99 -7.24 7.56
N PRO A 133 6.32 -8.34 7.95
CA PRO A 133 6.42 -8.86 9.31
C PRO A 133 7.89 -9.14 9.65
N GLY A 134 8.44 -8.40 10.61
CA GLY A 134 9.83 -8.58 11.07
C GLY A 134 10.69 -7.35 10.89
N VAL A 135 10.35 -6.49 9.92
CA VAL A 135 11.25 -5.41 9.49
C VAL A 135 11.26 -4.23 10.44
N LEU A 136 10.09 -3.86 10.99
CA LEU A 136 10.02 -2.75 11.94
C LEU A 136 10.42 -3.16 13.36
N GLU A 137 10.10 -4.40 13.75
CA GLU A 137 10.35 -4.91 15.10
C GLU A 137 10.60 -6.41 15.04
N GLY A 138 11.71 -6.86 15.63
CA GLY A 138 12.03 -8.27 15.84
C GLY A 138 11.34 -8.87 17.06
N PRO A 139 11.59 -10.16 17.37
CA PRO A 139 11.15 -10.74 18.63
C PRO A 139 11.81 -10.02 19.82
N PRO A 140 11.07 -9.80 20.93
CA PRO A 140 11.62 -9.12 22.11
C PRO A 140 12.73 -9.98 22.74
N THR A 141 13.87 -9.36 23.04
CA THR A 141 14.98 -9.99 23.78
C THR A 141 15.00 -9.50 25.23
N PRO A 142 15.59 -10.25 26.17
CA PRO A 142 15.74 -9.81 27.55
C PRO A 142 16.37 -8.41 27.69
N GLU A 143 17.33 -8.09 26.83
CA GLU A 143 18.05 -6.81 26.82
C GLU A 143 17.12 -5.65 26.41
N LEU A 144 16.25 -5.86 25.42
CA LEU A 144 15.27 -4.86 25.00
C LEU A 144 14.13 -4.71 26.00
N MET A 145 13.80 -5.77 26.74
CA MET A 145 12.72 -5.79 27.73
C MET A 145 13.13 -5.15 29.07
N ALA A 146 14.38 -5.34 29.50
CA ALA A 146 14.86 -4.89 30.81
C ALA A 146 14.66 -3.38 31.07
N PRO A 147 14.97 -2.47 30.12
CA PRO A 147 14.74 -1.04 30.31
C PRO A 147 13.27 -0.68 30.44
N CYS A 148 12.34 -1.55 30.04
CA CYS A 148 10.91 -1.31 30.03
C CYS A 148 10.19 -1.78 31.28
N ASN A 149 10.72 -2.75 32.03
CA ASN A 149 10.18 -3.21 33.32
C ASN A 149 8.64 -3.34 33.33
N GLY A 150 8.08 -3.90 32.26
CA GLY A 150 6.63 -4.10 32.11
C GLY A 150 5.77 -2.84 31.94
N THR A 151 6.36 -1.65 31.79
CA THR A 151 5.63 -0.38 31.62
C THR A 151 5.66 0.07 30.16
N MET A 152 4.48 0.25 29.57
CA MET A 152 4.35 0.77 28.19
C MET A 152 4.47 2.30 28.15
N TYR A 153 4.70 2.84 26.95
CA TYR A 153 4.65 4.26 26.59
C TYR A 153 5.69 5.15 27.29
N ARG A 154 6.75 4.57 27.85
CA ARG A 154 7.88 5.32 28.37
C ARG A 154 9.05 5.31 27.40
N GLN A 155 9.78 6.43 27.36
CA GLN A 155 11.03 6.49 26.63
C GLN A 155 12.04 5.51 27.24
N CYS A 156 12.81 4.85 26.38
CA CYS A 156 13.84 3.90 26.79
C CYS A 156 15.14 4.18 26.01
N PRO A 157 16.31 3.87 26.60
CA PRO A 157 17.60 4.15 25.97
C PRO A 157 17.92 3.14 24.87
N MET A 158 18.43 3.62 23.74
CA MET A 158 19.06 2.81 22.70
C MET A 158 20.58 3.10 22.64
N SER A 159 21.37 2.09 22.30
CA SER A 159 22.83 2.20 22.23
C SER A 159 23.34 3.19 21.16
N ASP A 160 22.53 3.43 20.13
CA ASP A 160 22.81 4.37 19.03
C ASP A 160 22.23 5.77 19.27
N GLY A 161 21.55 6.01 20.40
CA GLY A 161 20.89 7.27 20.71
C GLY A 161 19.57 7.51 19.97
N SER A 162 19.06 6.53 19.20
CA SER A 162 17.78 6.63 18.52
C SER A 162 16.63 6.83 19.51
N GLU A 163 15.62 7.61 19.12
CA GLU A 163 14.39 7.74 19.91
C GLU A 163 13.68 6.39 19.96
N ALA A 164 13.40 5.91 21.17
CA ALA A 164 12.73 4.64 21.38
C ALA A 164 11.75 4.72 22.54
N MET A 165 10.74 3.85 22.49
CA MET A 165 9.68 3.77 23.48
C MET A 165 9.37 2.32 23.81
N CYS A 166 9.01 2.07 25.06
CA CYS A 166 8.52 0.77 25.50
C CYS A 166 7.13 0.51 24.93
N TYR A 167 7.00 -0.49 24.07
CA TYR A 167 5.75 -0.83 23.41
C TYR A 167 5.66 -2.33 23.14
N ASN A 168 4.46 -2.81 22.77
CA ASN A 168 4.19 -4.22 22.49
C ASN A 168 3.59 -4.41 21.08
N ALA A 169 4.30 -4.05 20.01
CA ALA A 169 3.67 -3.96 18.67
C ALA A 169 3.12 -5.27 18.09
N ARG A 170 3.37 -6.42 18.74
CA ARG A 170 2.87 -7.74 18.33
C ARG A 170 2.07 -8.46 19.42
N TYR A 171 1.59 -7.74 20.43
CA TYR A 171 1.01 -8.35 21.64
C TYR A 171 1.96 -9.36 22.32
N MET A 172 3.27 -9.17 22.13
CA MET A 172 4.34 -9.91 22.82
C MET A 172 4.75 -9.16 24.10
N ALA A 173 5.86 -9.57 24.71
CA ALA A 173 6.45 -8.85 25.84
C ALA A 173 6.79 -7.38 25.49
N ILE A 174 6.68 -6.50 26.48
CA ILE A 174 6.99 -5.08 26.33
C ILE A 174 8.49 -4.92 26.18
N ALA A 175 8.91 -4.35 25.06
CA ALA A 175 10.31 -4.13 24.72
C ALA A 175 10.54 -2.71 24.23
N CYS A 176 11.78 -2.26 24.36
CA CYS A 176 12.22 -0.98 23.82
C CYS A 176 12.28 -1.07 22.30
N THR A 177 11.53 -0.22 21.61
CA THR A 177 11.42 -0.22 20.14
C THR A 177 11.63 1.19 19.58
N THR A 178 12.33 1.27 18.44
CA THR A 178 12.54 2.49 17.65
C THR A 178 11.45 2.73 16.61
N ASN A 179 10.38 1.95 16.65
CA ASN A 179 9.29 2.05 15.70
C ASN A 179 8.60 3.43 15.80
N ALA A 180 8.70 4.21 14.73
CA ALA A 180 8.19 5.57 14.68
C ALA A 180 6.65 5.65 14.79
N TYR A 181 5.91 4.59 14.43
CA TYR A 181 4.45 4.61 14.47
C TYR A 181 3.90 4.76 15.90
N PRO A 182 4.21 3.86 16.86
CA PRO A 182 3.76 4.04 18.24
C PRO A 182 4.37 5.30 18.90
N ILE A 183 5.62 5.66 18.58
CA ILE A 183 6.26 6.86 19.14
C ILE A 183 5.48 8.14 18.78
N LYS A 184 5.00 8.25 17.54
CA LYS A 184 4.18 9.40 17.08
C LYS A 184 2.79 9.47 17.70
N MET A 185 2.30 8.38 18.31
CA MET A 185 0.98 8.33 18.96
C MET A 185 1.00 8.76 20.43
N ARG A 186 2.18 9.03 21.01
CA ARG A 186 2.35 9.42 22.42
C ARG A 186 1.73 10.79 22.74
#